data_AF-A0A1H8IV98-F1
#
_entry.id   AF-A0A1H8IV98-F1
#
_cell.length_a   1.000
_cell.length_b   1.000
_cell.length_c   1.000
_cell.angle_alpha   90.00
_cell.angle_beta   90.00
_cell.angle_gamma   90.00
#
_symmetry.space_group_name_H-M   'P 1'
#
loop_
_entity.id
_entity.type
_entity.pdbx_description
1 polymer ?
#
loop_
_entity_poly.entity_id
_entity_poly.type
_entity_poly.pdbx_seq_one_letter_code
_entity_poly.pdbx_strand_id
1 'polypeptide(L)'
;MTISFEMAPKGETCRLVATSKHAENVHLTILHREQGFLYFDLAELTDQSDDIQAYIHDIESNILAGRYQMELVEMNDEEICC
;
A
#
# COMPACT_ATOMS: atom_id res chain seq x y z
N MET A 1 16.99 4.32 14.45
CA MET A 1 15.65 4.88 14.17
C MET A 1 14.63 3.79 14.43
N THR A 2 13.65 4.02 15.29
CA THR A 2 12.53 3.07 15.43
C THR A 2 11.54 3.41 14.32
N ILE A 3 11.56 2.65 13.23
CA ILE A 3 10.54 2.80 12.18
C ILE A 3 9.25 2.19 12.74
N SER A 4 8.40 3.05 13.31
CA SER A 4 7.05 2.64 13.68
C SER A 4 6.21 2.63 12.40
N PHE A 5 6.13 1.47 11.76
CA PHE A 5 5.21 1.27 10.64
C PHE A 5 3.78 1.28 11.18
N GLU A 6 3.03 2.34 10.87
CA GLU A 6 1.59 2.32 11.12
C GLU A 6 0.96 1.43 10.04
N MET A 7 0.53 0.23 10.44
CA MET A 7 -0.14 -0.66 9.52
C MET A 7 -1.57 -0.16 9.26
N ALA A 8 -1.99 -0.15 8.00
CA ALA A 8 -3.37 0.14 7.65
C ALA A 8 -4.36 -0.82 8.36
N PRO A 9 -5.57 -0.36 8.69
CA PRO A 9 -6.58 -1.20 9.31
C PRO A 9 -6.92 -2.39 8.41
N LYS A 10 -7.25 -3.52 9.01
CA LYS A 10 -7.67 -4.72 8.26
C LYS A 10 -9.11 -4.52 7.76
N GLY A 11 -9.34 -4.68 6.46
CA GLY A 11 -10.68 -4.76 5.88
C GLY A 11 -11.27 -6.17 6.00
N GLU A 12 -12.52 -6.34 5.56
CA GLU A 12 -13.20 -7.63 5.63
C GLU A 12 -12.54 -8.67 4.70
N THR A 13 -12.23 -8.26 3.46
CA THR A 13 -11.71 -9.13 2.40
C THR A 13 -10.27 -8.84 2.02
N CYS A 14 -9.78 -7.62 2.29
CA CYS A 14 -8.44 -7.19 1.92
C CYS A 14 -7.79 -6.29 2.98
N ARG A 15 -6.48 -6.04 2.83
CA ARG A 15 -5.72 -5.10 3.65
C ARG A 15 -4.65 -4.41 2.81
N LEU A 16 -4.52 -3.10 2.97
CA LEU A 16 -3.38 -2.35 2.47
C LEU A 16 -2.12 -2.72 3.25
N VAL A 17 -1.13 -3.24 2.55
CA VAL A 17 0.15 -3.68 3.12
C VAL A 17 1.20 -2.58 3.00
N ALA A 18 1.18 -1.84 1.90
CA ALA A 18 2.14 -0.80 1.61
C ALA A 18 1.56 0.21 0.63
N THR A 19 2.07 1.44 0.68
CA THR A 19 2.05 2.33 -0.47
C THR A 19 3.47 2.73 -0.83
N SER A 20 3.75 2.90 -2.13
CA SER A 20 4.99 3.53 -2.58
C SER A 20 4.64 4.73 -3.45
N LYS A 21 5.42 5.80 -3.33
CA LYS A 21 5.23 7.00 -4.14
C LYS A 21 6.31 7.06 -5.21
N HIS A 22 5.91 6.99 -6.47
CA HIS A 22 6.79 7.12 -7.63
C HIS A 22 6.39 8.34 -8.43
N ALA A 23 7.20 9.40 -8.37
CA ALA A 23 6.90 10.71 -8.96
C ALA A 23 5.54 11.26 -8.48
N GLU A 24 4.56 11.35 -9.38
CA GLU A 24 3.21 11.87 -9.11
C GLU A 24 2.19 10.76 -8.78
N ASN A 25 2.56 9.48 -8.89
CA ASN A 25 1.66 8.36 -8.66
C ASN A 25 1.88 7.70 -7.29
N VAL A 26 0.77 7.22 -6.69
CA VAL A 26 0.77 6.41 -5.48
C VAL A 26 0.42 4.98 -5.87
N HIS A 27 1.39 4.07 -5.76
CA HIS A 27 1.19 2.65 -5.97
C HIS A 27 0.68 2.01 -4.67
N LEU A 28 -0.29 1.12 -4.80
CA LEU A 28 -0.89 0.38 -3.71
C LEU A 28 -0.45 -1.08 -3.76
N THR A 29 -0.07 -1.63 -2.61
CA THR A 29 0.07 -3.09 -2.43
C THR A 29 -1.02 -3.59 -1.50
N ILE A 30 -1.94 -4.37 -2.04
CA ILE A 30 -3.10 -4.91 -1.34
C ILE A 30 -2.93 -6.42 -1.18
N LEU A 31 -3.15 -6.94 0.03
CA LEU A 31 -3.34 -8.36 0.25
C LEU A 31 -4.84 -8.66 0.28
N HIS A 32 -5.33 -9.31 -0.76
CA HIS A 32 -6.71 -9.77 -0.88
C HIS A 32 -6.81 -11.25 -0.50
N ARG A 33 -7.86 -11.63 0.22
CA ARG A 33 -8.05 -12.98 0.76
C ARG A 33 -8.03 -14.08 -0.30
N GLU A 34 -8.69 -13.85 -1.43
CA GLU A 34 -8.83 -14.85 -2.51
C GLU A 34 -7.80 -14.69 -3.63
N GLN A 35 -7.47 -13.45 -4.02
CA GLN A 35 -6.59 -13.14 -5.15
C GLN A 35 -5.11 -13.06 -4.76
N GLY A 36 -4.78 -13.03 -3.47
CA GLY A 36 -3.41 -12.85 -2.99
C GLY A 36 -2.98 -11.39 -3.08
N PHE A 37 -1.71 -11.16 -3.46
CA PHE A 37 -1.18 -9.80 -3.60
C PHE A 37 -1.62 -9.15 -4.91
N LEU A 38 -2.13 -7.93 -4.81
CA LEU A 38 -2.50 -7.07 -5.91
C LEU A 38 -1.67 -5.78 -5.85
N TYR A 39 -1.27 -5.31 -7.03
CA TYR A 39 -0.41 -4.13 -7.21
C TYR A 39 -1.02 -3.27 -8.31
N PHE A 40 -1.37 -2.04 -8.00
CA PHE A 40 -1.98 -1.10 -8.95
C PHE A 40 -1.79 0.34 -8.50
N ASP A 41 -1.94 1.28 -9.43
CA ASP A 41 -1.92 2.72 -9.12
C ASP A 41 -3.23 3.16 -8.46
N LEU A 42 -3.18 4.07 -7.50
CA LEU A 42 -4.40 4.63 -6.88
C LEU A 42 -5.36 5.25 -7.94
N ALA A 43 -4.82 5.75 -9.05
CA ALA A 43 -5.61 6.27 -10.17
C ALA A 43 -6.42 5.19 -10.90
N GLU A 44 -6.04 3.92 -10.79
CA GLU A 44 -6.69 2.75 -11.39
C GLU A 44 -7.68 2.08 -10.42
N LEU A 45 -7.99 2.72 -9.28
CA LEU A 45 -8.86 2.16 -8.25
C LEU A 45 -10.23 1.77 -8.82
N THR A 46 -10.78 2.55 -9.76
CA THR A 46 -12.10 2.30 -10.36
C THR A 46 -12.16 1.01 -11.19
N ASP A 47 -11.00 0.44 -11.56
CA ASP A 47 -10.91 -0.81 -12.33
C ASP A 47 -10.84 -2.04 -11.42
N GLN A 48 -10.75 -1.84 -10.10
CA GLN A 48 -10.68 -2.92 -9.10
C GLN A 48 -12.07 -3.40 -8.66
N SER A 49 -12.14 -4.49 -7.91
CA SER A 49 -13.40 -4.99 -7.36
C SER A 49 -14.02 -4.03 -6.33
N ASP A 50 -15.35 -4.03 -6.24
CA ASP A 50 -16.13 -3.11 -5.38
C ASP A 50 -15.67 -3.13 -3.91
N ASP A 51 -15.25 -4.28 -3.40
CA ASP A 51 -14.76 -4.45 -2.03
C ASP A 51 -13.40 -3.77 -1.80
N ILE A 52 -12.50 -3.81 -2.78
CA ILE A 52 -11.23 -3.07 -2.76
C ILE A 52 -11.50 -1.57 -2.86
N GLN A 53 -12.39 -1.15 -3.77
CA GLN A 53 -12.76 0.26 -3.92
C GLN A 53 -13.31 0.83 -2.62
N ALA A 54 -14.30 0.16 -2.02
CA ALA A 54 -14.90 0.58 -0.76
C ALA A 54 -13.85 0.67 0.37
N TYR A 55 -13.01 -0.34 0.51
CA TYR A 55 -11.96 -0.36 1.52
C TYR A 55 -10.95 0.77 1.34
N ILE A 56 -10.51 1.05 0.11
CA ILE A 56 -9.51 2.09 -0.15
C ILE A 56 -10.10 3.48 0.06
N HIS A 57 -11.34 3.72 -0.37
CA HIS A 57 -12.00 5.00 -0.15
C HIS A 57 -12.07 5.39 1.34
N ASP A 58 -12.31 4.42 2.24
CA ASP A 58 -12.33 4.66 3.69
C ASP A 58 -10.99 5.17 4.24
N ILE A 59 -9.87 4.84 3.59
CA ILE A 59 -8.51 5.17 4.03
C ILE A 59 -7.73 6.06 3.07
N GLU A 60 -8.35 6.52 1.98
CA GLU A 60 -7.71 7.24 0.87
C GLU A 60 -7.02 8.52 1.35
N SER A 61 -7.66 9.28 2.23
CA SER A 61 -7.06 10.48 2.84
C SER A 61 -5.76 10.19 3.59
N ASN A 62 -5.67 9.05 4.29
CA ASN A 62 -4.46 8.62 4.98
C ASN A 62 -3.38 8.14 3.99
N ILE A 63 -3.79 7.48 2.91
CA ILE A 63 -2.89 7.08 1.80
C ILE A 63 -2.24 8.32 1.18
N LEU A 64 -3.04 9.32 0.80
CA LEU A 64 -2.57 10.56 0.18
C LEU A 64 -1.70 11.41 1.12
N ALA A 65 -1.94 11.32 2.43
CA ALA A 65 -1.09 11.94 3.45
C ALA A 65 0.24 11.20 3.68
N GLY A 66 0.49 10.07 3.00
CA GLY A 66 1.72 9.28 3.12
C GLY A 66 1.80 8.43 4.38
N ARG A 67 0.68 8.25 5.11
CA ARG A 67 0.66 7.55 6.41
C ARG A 67 1.10 6.09 6.33
N TYR A 68 0.88 5.47 5.19
CA TYR A 68 1.21 4.06 4.91
C TYR A 68 2.36 3.91 3.90
N GLN A 69 3.07 5.01 3.62
CA GLN A 69 4.16 5.02 2.65
C GLN A 69 5.33 4.20 3.21
N MET A 70 5.77 3.22 2.42
CA MET A 70 7.03 2.53 2.63
C MET A 70 8.08 3.09 1.67
N GLU A 71 9.26 3.37 2.21
CA GLU A 71 10.43 3.68 1.40
C GLU A 71 10.98 2.37 0.83
N LEU A 72 11.06 2.31 -0.50
CA LEU A 72 11.81 1.26 -1.16
C LEU A 72 13.29 1.64 -1.04
N VAL A 73 14.07 0.78 -0.40
CA VAL A 73 15.52 0.92 -0.31
C VAL A 73 16.11 0.20 -1.52
N GLU A 74 17.04 0.84 -2.21
CA GLU A 74 17.80 0.20 -3.27
C GLU A 74 18.59 -0.98 -2.69
N MET A 75 18.53 -2.14 -3.35
CA MET A 75 19.22 -3.35 -2.88
C MET A 75 20.75 -3.14 -2.73
N ASN A 76 21.32 -2.18 -3.48
CA ASN A 76 22.73 -1.83 -3.38
C ASN A 76 23.07 -1.01 -2.12
N ASP A 77 22.07 -0.35 -1.53
CA ASP A 77 22.19 0.45 -0.32
C ASP A 77 21.81 -0.35 0.95
N GLU A 78 21.27 -1.57 0.78
CA GLU A 78 21.07 -2.49 1.89
C GLU A 78 22.42 -3.06 2.37
N GLU A 79 22.74 -2.85 3.64
CA GLU A 79 23.89 -3.51 4.26
C GLU A 79 23.63 -5.03 4.28
N ILE A 80 24.52 -5.80 3.63
CA ILE A 80 24.51 -7.26 3.71
C ILE A 80 24.81 -7.63 5.17
N CYS A 81 23.79 -7.98 5.92
CA CYS A 81 23.93 -8.46 7.29
C CYS A 81 24.63 -9.83 7.26
N CYS A 82 25.88 -9.89 7.73
CA CYS A 82 26.72 -11.09 7.80
C CYS A 82 26.79 -11.69 9.20
#